data_AF-A0AAX3ELX0-F1
#
_entry.id   AF-A0AAX3ELX0-F1
#
_cell.length_a   1.000
_cell.length_b   1.000
_cell.length_c   1.000
_cell.angle_alpha   90.00
_cell.angle_beta   90.00
_cell.angle_gamma   90.00
#
_symmetry.space_group_name_H-M   'P 1'
#
loop_
_entity.id
_entity.type
_entity.pdbx_description
1 polymer ?
#
loop_
_entity_poly.entity_id
_entity_poly.type
_entity_poly.pdbx_seq_one_letter_code
_entity_poly.pdbx_strand_id
1 'polypeptide(L)' 'MAKKPHRNGRGLFLGALLGAVVGALLGRLAGSALFGAILGAVIGSALLYRVNPGPWNRG' A
#
# COMPACT_ATOMS: atom_id res chain seq x y z
N MET A 1 26.67 -9.14 -4.72
CA MET A 1 26.00 -7.85 -4.46
C MET A 1 24.54 -8.10 -4.11
N ALA A 2 24.12 -7.87 -2.87
CA ALA A 2 22.71 -7.97 -2.49
C ALA A 2 21.91 -6.91 -3.27
N LYS A 3 20.98 -7.35 -4.13
CA LYS A 3 20.10 -6.44 -4.88
C LYS A 3 19.32 -5.60 -3.86
N LYS A 4 19.57 -4.29 -3.81
CA LYS A 4 18.72 -3.37 -3.02
C LYS A 4 17.28 -3.57 -3.50
N PRO A 5 16.31 -3.85 -2.60
CA PRO A 5 14.91 -3.85 -2.97
C PRO A 5 14.59 -2.48 -3.56
N HIS A 6 14.30 -2.42 -4.86
CA HIS A 6 14.01 -1.16 -5.54
C HIS A 6 12.62 -0.70 -5.10
N ARG A 7 12.59 0.22 -4.11
CA ARG A 7 11.33 0.77 -3.58
C ARG A 7 10.79 1.79 -4.57
N ASN A 8 9.88 1.35 -5.40
CA ASN A 8 8.98 2.17 -6.18
C ASN A 8 7.99 2.89 -5.24
N GLY A 9 8.47 3.99 -4.63
CA GLY A 9 7.75 4.77 -3.63
C GLY A 9 6.37 5.26 -4.07
N ARG A 10 6.14 5.42 -5.38
CA ARG A 10 4.82 5.78 -5.94
C ARG A 10 3.77 4.70 -5.73
N GLY A 11 4.13 3.42 -5.94
CA GLY A 11 3.23 2.29 -5.70
C GLY A 11 2.94 2.09 -4.21
N LEU A 12 3.95 2.27 -3.37
CA LEU A 12 3.78 2.28 -1.91
C LEU A 12 2.85 3.41 -1.46
N PHE A 13 3.07 4.63 -1.95
CA PHE A 13 2.27 5.79 -1.56
C PHE A 13 0.81 5.70 -2.05
N LEU A 14 0.60 5.31 -3.32
CA LEU A 14 -0.74 5.12 -3.87
C LEU A 14 -1.47 3.96 -3.18
N GLY A 15 -0.76 2.86 -2.91
CA GLY A 15 -1.31 1.73 -2.16
C GLY A 15 -1.69 2.13 -0.73
N ALA A 16 -0.86 2.91 -0.07
CA ALA A 16 -1.14 3.45 1.27
C ALA A 16 -2.37 4.36 1.25
N LEU A 17 -2.46 5.30 0.31
CA LEU A 17 -3.58 6.24 0.23
C LEU A 17 -4.91 5.54 -0.09
N LEU A 18 -4.95 4.74 -1.16
CA LEU A 18 -6.15 4.02 -1.57
C LEU A 18 -6.58 3.03 -0.49
N GLY A 19 -5.62 2.32 0.07
CA GLY A 19 -5.81 1.43 1.20
C GLY A 19 -6.38 2.16 2.41
N ALA A 20 -5.82 3.31 2.80
CA ALA A 20 -6.29 4.10 3.93
C ALA A 20 -7.72 4.59 3.75
N VAL A 21 -8.08 5.07 2.54
CA VAL A 21 -9.43 5.57 2.26
C VAL A 21 -10.46 4.44 2.35
N VAL A 22 -10.22 3.33 1.65
CA VAL A 22 -11.13 2.16 1.69
C VAL A 22 -11.19 1.57 3.10
N GLY A 23 -10.03 1.45 3.74
CA GLY A 23 -9.89 0.95 5.10
C GLY A 23 -10.62 1.83 6.11
N ALA A 24 -10.54 3.16 5.99
CA ALA A 24 -11.26 4.07 6.88
C ALA A 24 -12.77 3.90 6.77
N LEU A 25 -13.29 3.73 5.56
CA LEU A 25 -14.71 3.50 5.31
C LEU A 25 -15.18 2.17 5.92
N LEU A 26 -14.45 1.09 5.67
CA LEU A 26 -14.75 -0.23 6.25
C LEU A 26 -14.59 -0.25 7.78
N GLY A 27 -13.53 0.38 8.28
CA GLY A 27 -13.27 0.52 9.71
C GLY A 27 -14.34 1.33 10.41
N ARG A 28 -14.89 2.36 9.75
CA ARG A 28 -16.00 3.15 10.30
C ARG A 28 -17.27 2.31 10.49
N LEU A 29 -17.53 1.37 9.59
CA LEU A 29 -18.61 0.38 9.75
C LEU A 29 -18.31 -0.63 10.87
N ALA A 30 -17.04 -0.98 11.06
CA ALA A 30 -16.58 -1.89 12.12
C ALA A 30 -16.35 -1.21 13.49
N GLY A 31 -16.67 0.08 13.64
CA GLY A 31 -16.56 0.82 14.90
C GLY A 31 -15.26 1.60 15.13
N SER A 32 -14.28 1.54 14.21
CA SER A 32 -13.07 2.37 14.27
C SER A 32 -12.50 2.70 12.89
N ALA A 33 -12.77 3.92 12.42
CA ALA A 33 -12.26 4.44 11.15
C ALA A 33 -10.72 4.52 11.13
N LEU A 34 -10.10 4.91 12.24
CA LEU A 34 -8.64 5.01 12.34
C LEU A 34 -7.96 3.65 12.16
N PHE A 35 -8.49 2.63 12.85
CA PHE A 35 -7.94 1.28 12.77
C PHE A 35 -8.06 0.69 11.37
N GLY A 36 -9.22 0.90 10.74
CA GLY A 36 -9.42 0.51 9.34
C GLY A 36 -8.49 1.25 8.38
N ALA A 37 -8.27 2.55 8.57
CA ALA A 37 -7.35 3.33 7.73
C ALA A 37 -5.92 2.80 7.80
N ILE A 38 -5.42 2.49 9.00
CA ILE A 38 -4.07 1.95 9.19
C ILE A 38 -3.93 0.58 8.53
N LEU A 39 -4.86 -0.33 8.81
CA LEU A 39 -4.86 -1.67 8.21
C LEU A 39 -4.96 -1.61 6.68
N GLY A 40 -5.88 -0.79 6.18
CA GLY A 40 -6.07 -0.58 4.76
C GLY A 40 -4.81 -0.03 4.11
N ALA A 41 -4.14 0.96 4.71
CA ALA A 41 -2.89 1.52 4.20
C ALA A 41 -1.79 0.46 4.07
N VAL A 42 -1.63 -0.41 5.07
CA VAL A 42 -0.64 -1.49 5.06
C VAL A 42 -0.96 -2.50 3.96
N ILE A 43 -2.21 -2.96 3.88
CA ILE A 43 -2.65 -3.95 2.88
C ILE A 43 -2.55 -3.36 1.47
N GLY A 44 -3.05 -2.15 1.25
CA GLY A 44 -3.01 -1.48 -0.05
C GLY A 44 -1.59 -1.22 -0.53
N SER A 45 -0.69 -0.82 0.38
CA SER A 45 0.74 -0.67 0.07
C SER A 45 1.36 -1.99 -0.36
N ALA A 46 1.11 -3.06 0.39
CA ALA A 46 1.64 -4.39 0.10
C ALA A 46 1.09 -4.95 -1.24
N LEU A 47 -0.19 -4.72 -1.51
CA LEU A 47 -0.85 -5.17 -2.73
C LEU A 47 -0.27 -4.44 -3.95
N LEU A 48 -0.16 -3.11 -3.89
CA LEU A 48 0.31 -2.33 -5.02
C LEU A 48 1.81 -2.49 -5.25
N TYR A 49 2.57 -2.73 -4.18
CA TYR A 49 3.97 -3.16 -4.27
C TYR A 49 4.11 -4.51 -4.98
N ARG A 50 3.17 -5.45 -4.76
CA ARG A 50 3.17 -6.76 -5.44
C ARG A 50 2.71 -6.67 -6.90
N VAL A 51 1.69 -5.86 -7.18
CA VAL A 51 1.07 -5.75 -8.53
C VAL A 51 1.94 -4.93 -9.48
N ASN A 52 2.57 -3.88 -8.98
CA ASN A 52 3.49 -3.07 -9.75
C ASN A 52 4.75 -2.88 -8.90
N PRO A 53 5.71 -3.82 -8.92
CA PRO A 53 6.99 -3.71 -8.20
C PRO A 53 7.94 -2.65 -8.80
N GLY A 54 7.43 -1.77 -9.68
CA GLY A 54 8.22 -0.82 -10.45
C GLY A 54 8.91 -1.53 -11.61
N PRO A 55 9.37 -0.78 -12.62
CA PRO A 55 10.09 -1.39 -13.73
C PRO A 55 11.30 -2.13 -13.18
N TRP A 56 11.31 -3.46 -13.33
CA TRP A 56 12.55 -4.23 -13.27
C TRP A 56 13.42 -3.63 -14.37
N ASN A 57 14.50 -2.96 -13.98
CA ASN A 57 15.46 -2.37 -14.91
C ASN A 57 15.86 -3.44 -15.94
N ARG A 58 15.24 -3.39 -17.12
CA ARG A 58 15.78 -3.95 -18.36
C ARG A 58 16.65 -2.84 -18.92
N GLY A 59 17.87 -2.77 -18.42
CA GLY A 59 18.87 -1.77 -18.76
C GLY A 59 20.20 -2.17 -18.15
#